data_AF-A0A933SIB7-F1
#
_entry.id   AF-A0A933SIB7-F1
#
_cell.length_a   1.000
_cell.length_b   1.000
_cell.length_c   1.000
_cell.angle_alpha   90.00
_cell.angle_beta   90.00
_cell.angle_gamma   90.00
#
_symmetry.space_group_name_H-M   'P 1'
#
loop_
_entity.id
_entity.type
_entity.pdbx_description
1 polymer ?
#
loop_
_entity_poly.entity_id
_entity_poly.type
_entity_poly.pdbx_seq_one_letter_code
_entity_poly.pdbx_strand_id
1 'polypeptide(L)'
;MENGSEDSGIDFIAAILSPIGIFFLGCAFALALNELPGNFHSQNLYYVVASGGVILALFTYLINRQRENKQRQKELIQRQNEIYRAIDDKYFSYLQHCMANPELDVYDIPNLKIPYDPGKEADKKKELIAYTMLISLMEIAFIEYLAAPKSIKDNQEWAWHEYIKRFAGRENFKWAWNTWNENESFLFDKRFVAYMEELMK
;
A
#
# COMPACT_ATOMS: atom_id res chain seq x y z
N MET A 1 12.54 -10.67 -30.41
CA MET A 1 13.87 -11.11 -29.95
C MET A 1 14.84 -10.01 -30.32
N GLU A 2 15.04 -9.04 -29.44
CA GLU A 2 16.14 -8.05 -29.46
C GLU A 2 15.88 -7.12 -28.26
N ASN A 3 16.49 -7.42 -27.11
CA ASN A 3 16.58 -6.56 -25.91
C ASN A 3 17.64 -7.18 -24.98
N GLY A 4 18.76 -7.63 -25.54
CA GLY A 4 19.78 -8.42 -24.82
C GLY A 4 21.17 -7.79 -24.75
N SER A 5 21.39 -6.61 -25.35
CA SER A 5 22.71 -6.00 -25.45
C SER A 5 22.86 -4.66 -24.71
N GLU A 6 21.77 -4.03 -24.26
CA GLU A 6 21.83 -2.72 -23.59
C GLU A 6 22.09 -2.83 -22.07
N ASP A 7 21.74 -3.97 -21.47
CA ASP A 7 21.86 -4.20 -20.01
C ASP A 7 23.30 -4.46 -19.55
N SER A 8 24.12 -5.10 -20.40
CA SER A 8 25.51 -5.48 -20.05
C SER A 8 26.46 -4.28 -19.93
N GLY A 9 26.20 -3.20 -20.67
CA GLY A 9 26.95 -1.94 -20.57
C GLY A 9 26.62 -1.17 -19.29
N ILE A 10 25.35 -1.20 -18.86
CA ILE A 10 24.89 -0.55 -17.63
C ILE A 10 25.44 -1.31 -16.42
N ASP A 11 25.46 -2.63 -16.44
CA ASP A 11 26.03 -3.47 -15.38
C ASP A 11 27.55 -3.30 -15.24
N PHE A 12 28.28 -3.14 -16.35
CA PHE A 12 29.71 -2.88 -16.32
C PHE A 12 30.04 -1.49 -15.74
N ILE A 13 29.27 -0.47 -16.14
CA ILE A 13 29.39 0.89 -15.58
C ILE A 13 29.00 0.90 -14.10
N ALA A 14 27.97 0.15 -13.71
CA ALA A 14 27.56 -0.02 -12.31
C ALA A 14 28.62 -0.76 -11.49
N ALA A 15 29.31 -1.75 -12.07
CA ALA A 15 30.40 -2.47 -11.43
C ALA A 15 31.63 -1.58 -11.21
N ILE A 16 32.00 -0.72 -12.18
CA ILE A 16 33.07 0.27 -12.05
C ILE A 16 32.71 1.34 -11.01
N LEU A 17 31.45 1.79 -10.98
CA LEU A 17 30.96 2.79 -10.03
C LEU A 17 30.59 2.20 -8.66
N SER A 18 30.72 0.89 -8.47
CA SER A 18 30.57 0.25 -7.16
C SER A 18 31.73 0.65 -6.23
N PRO A 19 31.55 0.60 -4.90
CA PRO A 19 32.63 0.93 -3.95
C PRO A 19 33.90 0.09 -4.18
N ILE A 20 33.72 -1.16 -4.60
CA ILE A 20 34.81 -2.10 -4.91
C ILE A 20 35.49 -1.70 -6.23
N GLY A 21 34.71 -1.40 -7.28
CA GLY A 21 35.24 -0.96 -8.58
C GLY A 21 36.04 0.34 -8.49
N ILE A 22 35.56 1.32 -7.72
CA ILE A 22 36.25 2.59 -7.49
C ILE A 22 37.57 2.38 -6.73
N PHE A 23 37.59 1.47 -5.75
CA PHE A 23 38.81 1.13 -5.01
C PHE A 23 39.87 0.50 -5.93
N PHE A 24 39.48 -0.46 -6.77
CA PHE A 24 40.41 -1.09 -7.72
C PHE A 24 40.89 -0.12 -8.80
N LEU A 25 40.02 0.76 -9.31
CA LEU A 25 40.41 1.79 -10.27
C LEU A 25 41.40 2.79 -9.65
N GLY A 26 41.16 3.19 -8.40
CA GLY A 26 42.06 4.05 -7.62
C GLY A 26 43.42 3.39 -7.36
N CYS A 27 43.46 2.11 -6.99
CA CYS A 27 44.69 1.36 -6.80
C CYS A 27 45.48 1.15 -8.10
N ALA A 28 44.80 0.81 -9.19
CA ALA A 28 45.42 0.63 -10.51
C ALA A 28 46.03 1.95 -11.01
N PHE A 29 45.33 3.07 -10.81
CA PHE A 29 45.82 4.40 -11.17
C PHE A 29 46.99 4.85 -10.30
N ALA A 30 46.96 4.58 -8.98
CA ALA A 30 48.07 4.86 -8.09
C ALA A 30 49.34 4.06 -8.42
N LEU A 31 49.18 2.79 -8.83
CA LEU A 31 50.28 1.96 -9.31
C LEU A 31 50.87 2.48 -10.62
N ALA A 32 50.02 2.86 -11.58
CA ALA A 32 50.45 3.41 -12.86
C ALA A 32 51.21 4.76 -12.73
N LEU A 33 50.87 5.56 -11.71
CA LEU A 33 51.55 6.83 -11.43
C LEU A 33 52.90 6.67 -10.72
N ASN A 34 53.13 5.54 -10.04
CA ASN A 34 54.39 5.26 -9.36
C ASN A 34 55.54 4.93 -10.33
N GLU A 35 55.24 4.68 -11.61
CA GLU A 35 56.23 4.41 -12.66
C GLU A 35 56.71 5.66 -13.43
N LEU A 36 56.20 6.86 -13.13
CA LEU A 36 56.59 8.09 -13.84
C LEU A 36 57.82 8.77 -13.19
N PRO A 37 58.91 9.03 -13.95
CA PRO A 37 60.11 9.67 -13.40
C PRO A 37 59.95 11.20 -13.35
N GLY A 38 59.93 11.79 -12.16
CA GLY A 38 59.96 13.25 -12.00
C GLY A 38 59.79 13.74 -10.57
N ASN A 39 60.86 14.31 -9.99
CA ASN A 39 60.86 15.04 -8.72
C ASN A 39 60.22 16.43 -8.90
N PHE A 40 58.91 16.48 -9.09
CA PHE A 40 58.09 17.68 -8.83
C PHE A 40 56.63 17.22 -8.78
N HIS A 41 55.88 17.64 -7.74
CA HIS A 41 54.41 17.52 -7.62
C HIS A 41 53.75 16.24 -7.08
N SER A 42 54.48 15.27 -6.50
CA SER A 42 53.84 14.07 -5.90
C SER A 42 52.78 14.40 -4.83
N GLN A 43 52.99 15.45 -4.01
CA GLN A 43 52.02 15.87 -3.00
C GLN A 43 50.76 16.51 -3.61
N ASN A 44 50.89 17.36 -4.64
CA ASN A 44 49.76 18.01 -5.29
C ASN A 44 48.89 17.00 -6.06
N LEU A 45 49.50 15.99 -6.67
CA LEU A 45 48.80 14.93 -7.38
C LEU A 45 47.95 14.07 -6.44
N TYR A 46 48.46 13.76 -5.24
CA TYR A 46 47.71 13.05 -4.21
C TYR A 46 46.43 13.79 -3.79
N TYR A 47 46.52 15.11 -3.56
CA TYR A 47 45.34 15.91 -3.20
C TYR A 47 44.28 15.94 -4.31
N VAL A 48 44.69 15.98 -5.58
CA VAL A 48 43.76 15.95 -6.73
C VAL A 48 43.04 14.60 -6.82
N VAL A 49 43.76 13.49 -6.65
CA VAL A 49 43.17 12.15 -6.67
C VAL A 49 42.25 11.92 -5.46
N ALA A 50 42.68 12.30 -4.26
CA ALA A 50 41.89 12.17 -3.04
C ALA A 50 40.59 13.00 -3.10
N SER A 51 40.67 14.24 -3.56
CA SER A 51 39.49 15.10 -3.73
C SER A 51 38.54 14.58 -4.82
N GLY A 52 39.08 14.06 -5.94
CA GLY A 52 38.29 13.39 -6.96
C GLY A 52 37.53 12.16 -6.44
N GLY A 53 38.18 11.34 -5.61
CA GLY A 53 37.55 10.18 -4.96
C GLY A 53 36.39 10.57 -4.04
N VAL A 54 36.56 11.65 -3.26
CA VAL A 54 35.51 12.17 -2.37
C VAL A 54 34.31 12.71 -3.17
N ILE A 55 34.56 13.44 -4.25
CA ILE A 55 33.48 13.96 -5.13
C ILE A 55 32.70 12.80 -5.75
N LEU A 56 33.38 11.77 -6.24
CA LEU A 56 32.74 10.59 -6.82
C LEU A 56 31.92 9.83 -5.77
N ALA A 57 32.46 9.65 -4.56
CA ALA A 57 31.75 8.99 -3.46
C ALA A 57 30.49 9.78 -3.02
N LEU A 58 30.56 11.11 -2.98
CA LEU A 58 29.40 11.96 -2.70
C LEU A 58 28.36 11.84 -3.83
N PHE A 59 28.80 11.79 -5.09
CA PHE A 59 27.90 11.67 -6.23
C PHE A 59 27.14 10.34 -6.24
N THR A 60 27.83 9.22 -6.01
CA THR A 60 27.19 7.90 -5.92
C THR A 60 26.24 7.80 -4.73
N TYR A 61 26.60 8.37 -3.59
CA TYR A 61 25.72 8.47 -2.42
C TYR A 61 24.42 9.21 -2.74
N LEU A 62 24.49 10.37 -3.42
CA LEU A 62 23.31 11.14 -3.78
C LEU A 62 22.38 10.39 -4.74
N ILE A 63 22.94 9.72 -5.76
CA ILE A 63 22.17 8.90 -6.71
C ILE A 63 21.49 7.75 -5.99
N ASN A 64 22.22 7.02 -5.14
CA ASN A 64 21.68 5.89 -4.39
C ASN A 64 20.56 6.35 -3.46
N ARG A 65 20.74 7.46 -2.75
CA ARG A 65 19.72 8.05 -1.88
C ARG A 65 18.45 8.47 -2.66
N GLN A 66 18.60 9.02 -3.86
CA GLN A 66 17.44 9.34 -4.71
C GLN A 66 16.73 8.07 -5.19
N ARG A 67 17.47 7.02 -5.56
CA ARG A 67 16.90 5.72 -5.97
C ARG A 67 16.14 5.07 -4.83
N GLU A 68 16.71 5.03 -3.62
CA GLU A 68 16.04 4.53 -2.42
C GLU A 68 14.74 5.28 -2.12
N ASN A 69 14.74 6.60 -2.25
CA ASN A 69 13.53 7.40 -2.05
C ASN A 69 12.47 7.08 -3.11
N LYS A 70 12.85 6.96 -4.38
CA LYS A 70 11.93 6.57 -5.46
C LYS A 70 11.39 5.15 -5.26
N GLN A 71 12.23 4.22 -4.82
CA GLN A 71 11.85 2.84 -4.56
C GLN A 71 10.83 2.76 -3.41
N ARG A 72 11.09 3.45 -2.30
CA ARG A 72 10.13 3.57 -1.19
C ARG A 72 8.79 4.14 -1.66
N GLN A 73 8.79 5.16 -2.51
CA GLN A 73 7.55 5.72 -3.05
C GLN A 73 6.78 4.71 -3.92
N LYS A 74 7.48 3.94 -4.76
CA LYS A 74 6.87 2.89 -5.56
C LYS A 74 6.27 1.79 -4.70
N GLU A 75 6.96 1.35 -3.66
CA GLU A 75 6.48 0.34 -2.72
C GLU A 75 5.22 0.79 -1.99
N LEU A 76 5.17 2.06 -1.55
CA LEU A 76 3.97 2.64 -0.93
C LEU A 76 2.78 2.67 -1.89
N ILE A 77 2.99 3.14 -3.12
CA ILE A 77 1.94 3.18 -4.15
C ILE A 77 1.48 1.76 -4.50
N GLN A 78 2.40 0.81 -4.63
CA GLN A 78 2.07 -0.58 -4.94
C GLN A 78 1.25 -1.21 -3.82
N ARG A 79 1.67 -1.05 -2.56
CA ARG A 79 0.91 -1.55 -1.40
C ARG A 79 -0.49 -0.97 -1.36
N GLN A 80 -0.62 0.34 -1.60
CA GLN A 80 -1.92 1.01 -1.66
C GLN A 80 -2.79 0.44 -2.80
N ASN A 81 -2.22 0.23 -4.00
CA ASN A 81 -2.94 -0.35 -5.13
C ASN A 81 -3.38 -1.80 -4.88
N GLU A 82 -2.56 -2.61 -4.18
CA GLU A 82 -2.91 -3.97 -3.79
C GLU A 82 -4.09 -3.98 -2.80
N ILE A 83 -4.10 -3.05 -1.86
CA ILE A 83 -5.21 -2.87 -0.92
C ILE A 83 -6.47 -2.44 -1.67
N TYR A 84 -6.38 -1.44 -2.56
CA TYR A 84 -7.53 -1.02 -3.37
C TYR A 84 -8.10 -2.16 -4.23
N ARG A 85 -7.25 -2.99 -4.85
CA ARG A 85 -7.70 -4.16 -5.60
C ARG A 85 -8.41 -5.17 -4.69
N ALA A 86 -7.86 -5.44 -3.51
CA ALA A 86 -8.48 -6.36 -2.56
C ALA A 86 -9.85 -5.85 -2.05
N ILE A 87 -10.01 -4.53 -1.90
CA ILE A 87 -11.30 -3.88 -1.59
C ILE A 87 -12.27 -4.04 -2.76
N ASP A 88 -11.85 -3.68 -3.98
CA ASP A 88 -12.69 -3.73 -5.18
C ASP A 88 -13.18 -5.15 -5.49
N ASP A 89 -12.30 -6.15 -5.41
CA ASP A 89 -12.67 -7.55 -5.67
C ASP A 89 -13.72 -8.05 -4.66
N LYS A 90 -13.57 -7.69 -3.39
CA LYS A 90 -14.55 -8.01 -2.33
C LYS A 90 -15.87 -7.26 -2.54
N TYR A 91 -15.81 -5.99 -2.92
CA TYR A 91 -17.00 -5.18 -3.19
C TYR A 91 -17.78 -5.70 -4.39
N PHE A 92 -17.09 -6.06 -5.49
CA PHE A 92 -17.75 -6.65 -6.66
C PHE A 92 -18.42 -7.98 -6.32
N SER A 93 -17.77 -8.82 -5.52
CA SER A 93 -18.35 -10.08 -5.04
C SER A 93 -19.62 -9.85 -4.19
N TYR A 94 -19.60 -8.81 -3.35
CA TYR A 94 -20.77 -8.40 -2.58
C TYR A 94 -21.93 -7.91 -3.47
N LEU A 95 -21.64 -7.07 -4.46
CA LEU A 95 -22.65 -6.59 -5.41
C LEU A 95 -23.26 -7.74 -6.23
N GLN A 96 -22.46 -8.71 -6.66
CA GLN A 96 -22.96 -9.92 -7.31
C GLN A 96 -23.91 -10.70 -6.38
N HIS A 97 -23.59 -10.80 -5.09
CA HIS A 97 -24.46 -11.47 -4.12
C HIS A 97 -25.79 -10.74 -3.92
N CYS A 98 -25.75 -9.41 -3.83
CA CYS A 98 -26.94 -8.56 -3.76
C CYS A 98 -27.83 -8.70 -5.01
N MET A 99 -27.21 -8.74 -6.20
CA MET A 99 -27.91 -8.90 -7.47
C MET A 99 -28.54 -10.30 -7.62
N ALA A 100 -27.90 -11.33 -7.09
CA ALA A 100 -28.40 -12.70 -7.14
C ALA A 100 -29.55 -12.97 -6.16
N ASN A 101 -29.68 -12.17 -5.08
CA ASN A 101 -30.70 -12.34 -4.05
C ASN A 101 -31.34 -10.98 -3.68
N PRO A 102 -32.06 -10.33 -4.62
CA PRO A 102 -32.65 -9.00 -4.41
C PRO A 102 -33.72 -8.97 -3.31
N GLU A 103 -34.26 -10.12 -2.91
CA GLU A 103 -35.25 -10.29 -1.84
C GLU A 103 -34.72 -10.01 -0.44
N LEU A 104 -33.39 -10.07 -0.23
CA LEU A 104 -32.75 -9.95 1.08
C LEU A 104 -32.63 -8.49 1.58
N ASP A 105 -32.92 -7.50 0.73
CA ASP A 105 -32.79 -6.06 1.02
C ASP A 105 -31.44 -5.64 1.66
N VAL A 106 -30.37 -6.33 1.28
CA VAL A 106 -29.01 -6.08 1.79
C VAL A 106 -28.31 -4.93 1.06
N TYR A 107 -28.81 -4.54 -0.11
CA TYR A 107 -28.22 -3.48 -0.94
C TYR A 107 -28.28 -2.09 -0.28
N ASP A 108 -27.42 -1.17 -0.71
CA ASP A 108 -27.30 0.18 -0.12
C ASP A 108 -28.53 1.07 -0.34
N ILE A 109 -29.39 0.74 -1.31
CA ILE A 109 -30.69 1.36 -1.52
C ILE A 109 -31.78 0.38 -1.04
N PRO A 110 -32.52 0.70 0.04
CA PRO A 110 -33.55 -0.18 0.56
C PRO A 110 -34.72 -0.29 -0.40
N ASN A 111 -35.24 -1.50 -0.57
CA ASN A 111 -36.32 -1.81 -1.48
C ASN A 111 -37.68 -1.60 -0.80
N LEU A 112 -38.20 -0.37 -0.89
CA LEU A 112 -39.48 0.03 -0.27
C LEU A 112 -40.72 -0.73 -0.79
N LYS A 113 -40.60 -1.54 -1.85
CA LYS A 113 -41.73 -2.19 -2.52
C LYS A 113 -41.85 -3.70 -2.26
N ILE A 114 -40.81 -4.34 -1.72
CA ILE A 114 -40.85 -5.78 -1.40
C ILE A 114 -40.89 -5.91 0.12
N PRO A 115 -42.00 -6.39 0.71
CA PRO A 115 -42.05 -6.60 2.15
C PRO A 115 -41.04 -7.70 2.53
N TYR A 116 -40.09 -7.33 3.37
CA TYR A 116 -39.18 -8.24 4.04
C TYR A 116 -39.98 -9.31 4.80
N ASP A 117 -39.74 -10.59 4.50
CA ASP A 117 -40.33 -11.72 5.22
C ASP A 117 -39.28 -12.38 6.14
N PRO A 118 -39.17 -11.93 7.42
CA PRO A 118 -38.21 -12.46 8.38
C PRO A 118 -38.48 -13.93 8.81
N GLY A 119 -39.52 -14.58 8.28
CA GLY A 119 -39.88 -15.97 8.59
C GLY A 119 -38.99 -17.02 7.93
N LYS A 120 -38.17 -16.66 6.93
CA LYS A 120 -37.30 -17.59 6.21
C LYS A 120 -35.90 -17.62 6.80
N GLU A 121 -35.62 -18.65 7.58
CA GLU A 121 -34.31 -18.87 8.21
C GLU A 121 -33.15 -18.95 7.20
N ALA A 122 -33.40 -19.46 6.00
CA ALA A 122 -32.44 -19.49 4.90
C ALA A 122 -32.06 -18.09 4.40
N ASP A 123 -33.00 -17.14 4.40
CA ASP A 123 -32.79 -15.77 3.92
C ASP A 123 -31.99 -14.97 4.95
N LYS A 124 -32.24 -15.17 6.26
CA LYS A 124 -31.42 -14.61 7.34
C LYS A 124 -29.96 -15.05 7.27
N LYS A 125 -29.70 -16.31 6.93
CA LYS A 125 -28.32 -16.81 6.80
C LYS A 125 -27.60 -16.19 5.60
N LYS A 126 -28.29 -15.99 4.48
CA LYS A 126 -27.74 -15.27 3.32
C LYS A 126 -27.49 -13.79 3.64
N GLU A 127 -28.41 -13.15 4.34
CA GLU A 127 -28.24 -11.77 4.83
C GLU A 127 -27.01 -11.62 5.70
N LEU A 128 -26.83 -12.54 6.65
CA LEU A 128 -25.64 -12.55 7.50
C LEU A 128 -24.36 -12.65 6.66
N ILE A 129 -24.32 -13.56 5.68
CA ILE A 129 -23.16 -13.71 4.78
C ILE A 129 -22.90 -12.40 4.01
N ALA A 130 -23.94 -11.81 3.42
CA ALA A 130 -23.83 -10.57 2.66
C ALA A 130 -23.31 -9.43 3.55
N TYR A 131 -23.86 -9.28 4.76
CA TYR A 131 -23.42 -8.25 5.69
C TYR A 131 -22.02 -8.51 6.24
N THR A 132 -21.61 -9.75 6.46
CA THR A 132 -20.21 -10.06 6.81
C THR A 132 -19.23 -9.60 5.72
N MET A 133 -19.59 -9.77 4.44
CA MET A 133 -18.80 -9.23 3.33
C MET A 133 -18.74 -7.70 3.37
N LEU A 134 -19.89 -7.04 3.60
CA LEU A 134 -19.97 -5.58 3.69
C LEU A 134 -19.16 -5.04 4.88
N ILE A 135 -19.27 -5.66 6.06
CA ILE A 135 -18.53 -5.27 7.27
C ILE A 135 -17.02 -5.41 7.04
N SER A 136 -16.60 -6.51 6.40
CA SER A 136 -15.19 -6.72 6.03
C SER A 136 -14.67 -5.62 5.09
N LEU A 137 -15.52 -5.12 4.18
CA LEU A 137 -15.18 -4.02 3.30
C LEU A 137 -15.05 -2.69 4.06
N MET A 138 -16.00 -2.43 4.97
CA MET A 138 -16.00 -1.24 5.82
C MET A 138 -14.76 -1.18 6.73
N GLU A 139 -14.32 -2.32 7.26
CA GLU A 139 -13.10 -2.40 8.08
C GLU A 139 -11.87 -1.96 7.28
N ILE A 140 -11.70 -2.49 6.06
CA ILE A 140 -10.53 -2.14 5.24
C ILE A 140 -10.56 -0.64 4.92
N ALA A 141 -11.73 -0.10 4.56
CA ALA A 141 -11.89 1.33 4.32
C ALA A 141 -11.55 2.18 5.57
N PHE A 142 -11.94 1.71 6.76
CA PHE A 142 -11.61 2.36 8.03
C PHE A 142 -10.10 2.35 8.33
N ILE A 143 -9.44 1.20 8.13
CA ILE A 143 -7.99 1.08 8.33
C ILE A 143 -7.22 2.01 7.37
N GLU A 144 -7.61 2.03 6.10
CA GLU A 144 -7.03 2.93 5.10
C GLU A 144 -7.25 4.41 5.46
N TYR A 145 -8.45 4.76 5.91
CA TYR A 145 -8.74 6.10 6.39
C TYR A 145 -7.82 6.49 7.56
N LEU A 146 -7.61 5.62 8.54
CA LEU A 146 -6.70 5.91 9.66
C LEU A 146 -5.26 6.14 9.19
N ALA A 147 -4.80 5.40 8.18
CA ALA A 147 -3.46 5.53 7.60
C ALA A 147 -3.29 6.77 6.71
N ALA A 148 -4.38 7.38 6.23
CA ALA A 148 -4.31 8.48 5.27
C ALA A 148 -3.71 9.80 5.86
N PRO A 149 -3.00 10.61 5.03
CA PRO A 149 -2.58 11.96 5.39
C PRO A 149 -3.78 12.88 5.68
N LYS A 150 -3.57 13.89 6.55
CA LYS A 150 -4.63 14.83 6.98
C LYS A 150 -5.38 15.49 5.82
N SER A 151 -4.68 15.87 4.74
CA SER A 151 -5.28 16.50 3.56
C SER A 151 -6.28 15.62 2.80
N ILE A 152 -6.18 14.29 2.92
CA ILE A 152 -7.12 13.34 2.30
C ILE A 152 -8.30 13.09 3.26
N LYS A 153 -8.01 13.02 4.57
CA LYS A 153 -9.02 12.80 5.62
C LYS A 153 -10.14 13.85 5.54
N ASP A 154 -9.80 15.13 5.44
CA ASP A 154 -10.77 16.23 5.45
C ASP A 154 -11.85 16.12 4.34
N ASN A 155 -11.57 15.46 3.21
CA ASN A 155 -12.52 15.28 2.11
C ASN A 155 -13.17 13.88 2.04
N GLN A 156 -12.45 12.83 2.45
CA GLN A 156 -12.94 11.45 2.35
C GLN A 156 -13.74 11.01 3.57
N GLU A 157 -13.44 11.54 4.76
CA GLU A 157 -14.10 11.20 6.03
C GLU A 157 -15.63 11.21 5.91
N TRP A 158 -16.17 12.26 5.27
CA TRP A 158 -17.60 12.47 5.16
C TRP A 158 -18.33 11.35 4.41
N ALA A 159 -17.76 10.85 3.31
CA ALA A 159 -18.49 9.95 2.42
C ALA A 159 -18.63 8.53 2.98
N TRP A 160 -17.53 7.95 3.49
CA TRP A 160 -17.57 6.58 4.03
C TRP A 160 -18.20 6.55 5.42
N HIS A 161 -18.02 7.59 6.25
CA HIS A 161 -18.69 7.70 7.55
C HIS A 161 -20.21 7.69 7.38
N GLU A 162 -20.74 8.56 6.51
CA GLU A 162 -22.18 8.62 6.23
C GLU A 162 -22.68 7.31 5.59
N TYR A 163 -21.88 6.64 4.77
CA TYR A 163 -22.21 5.33 4.22
C TYR A 163 -22.39 4.28 5.32
N ILE A 164 -21.42 4.12 6.21
CA ILE A 164 -21.50 3.17 7.33
C ILE A 164 -22.68 3.50 8.24
N LYS A 165 -22.85 4.78 8.58
CA LYS A 165 -23.95 5.27 9.43
C LYS A 165 -25.32 4.92 8.85
N ARG A 166 -25.51 5.02 7.53
CA ARG A 166 -26.76 4.61 6.86
C ARG A 166 -27.08 3.12 7.03
N PHE A 167 -26.07 2.26 7.12
CA PHE A 167 -26.26 0.83 7.39
C PHE A 167 -26.42 0.56 8.89
N ALA A 168 -25.64 1.20 9.74
CA ALA A 168 -25.75 1.10 11.20
C ALA A 168 -27.17 1.45 11.70
N GLY A 169 -27.90 2.31 10.98
CA GLY A 169 -29.30 2.63 11.28
C GLY A 169 -30.33 1.55 10.92
N ARG A 170 -29.98 0.49 10.19
CA ARG A 170 -30.93 -0.54 9.73
C ARG A 170 -31.00 -1.71 10.69
N GLU A 171 -32.21 -2.17 10.97
CA GLU A 171 -32.46 -3.27 11.92
C GLU A 171 -31.86 -4.61 11.47
N ASN A 172 -31.91 -4.93 10.17
CA ASN A 172 -31.29 -6.14 9.62
C ASN A 172 -29.76 -6.11 9.73
N PHE A 173 -29.13 -4.96 9.48
CA PHE A 173 -27.69 -4.77 9.67
C PHE A 173 -27.30 -4.88 11.15
N LYS A 174 -28.02 -4.24 12.07
CA LYS A 174 -27.77 -4.35 13.52
C LYS A 174 -27.87 -5.78 14.01
N TRP A 175 -28.87 -6.53 13.54
CA TRP A 175 -29.00 -7.96 13.85
C TRP A 175 -27.78 -8.73 13.37
N ALA A 176 -27.34 -8.52 12.12
CA ALA A 176 -26.17 -9.20 11.57
C ALA A 176 -24.88 -8.82 12.34
N TRP A 177 -24.71 -7.54 12.65
CA TRP A 177 -23.58 -7.06 13.45
C TRP A 177 -23.55 -7.69 14.84
N ASN A 178 -24.66 -7.69 15.58
CA ASN A 178 -24.73 -8.26 16.92
C ASN A 178 -24.51 -9.77 16.90
N THR A 179 -25.15 -10.47 15.97
CA THR A 179 -24.95 -11.92 15.75
C THR A 179 -23.49 -12.22 15.51
N TRP A 180 -22.82 -11.40 14.69
CA TRP A 180 -21.41 -11.58 14.43
C TRP A 180 -20.53 -11.22 15.66
N ASN A 181 -20.75 -10.08 16.29
CA ASN A 181 -19.95 -9.58 17.41
C ASN A 181 -20.00 -10.52 18.62
N GLU A 182 -21.15 -11.14 18.89
CA GLU A 182 -21.32 -12.13 19.96
C GLU A 182 -20.53 -13.42 19.72
N ASN A 183 -20.32 -13.81 18.46
CA ASN A 183 -19.70 -15.09 18.10
C ASN A 183 -18.22 -14.96 17.68
N GLU A 184 -17.83 -13.85 17.07
CA GLU A 184 -16.56 -13.72 16.32
C GLU A 184 -15.84 -12.37 16.47
N SER A 185 -16.13 -11.57 17.51
CA SER A 185 -15.56 -10.20 17.69
C SER A 185 -14.03 -10.07 17.56
N PHE A 186 -13.28 -11.16 17.69
CA PHE A 186 -11.83 -11.18 17.62
C PHE A 186 -11.26 -11.11 16.19
N LEU A 187 -12.06 -11.25 15.13
CA LEU A 187 -11.56 -11.25 13.75
C LEU A 187 -11.34 -9.85 13.16
N PHE A 188 -11.96 -8.81 13.74
CA PHE A 188 -11.82 -7.43 13.25
C PHE A 188 -10.95 -6.57 14.17
N ASP A 189 -10.41 -5.47 13.62
CA ASP A 189 -9.64 -4.46 14.34
C ASP A 189 -10.48 -3.87 15.48
N LYS A 190 -9.92 -3.90 16.69
CA LYS A 190 -10.62 -3.42 17.90
C LYS A 190 -11.07 -1.97 17.82
N ARG A 191 -10.35 -1.12 17.08
CA ARG A 191 -10.72 0.30 16.88
C ARG A 191 -11.91 0.41 15.94
N PHE A 192 -11.99 -0.45 14.94
CA PHE A 192 -13.14 -0.53 14.05
C PHE A 192 -14.38 -1.02 14.81
N VAL A 193 -14.24 -2.07 15.63
CA VAL A 193 -15.33 -2.55 16.50
C VAL A 193 -15.85 -1.43 17.41
N ALA A 194 -14.94 -0.72 18.10
CA ALA A 194 -15.33 0.40 18.97
C ALA A 194 -16.04 1.54 18.21
N TYR A 195 -15.58 1.86 17.00
CA TYR A 195 -16.22 2.85 16.12
C TYR A 195 -17.64 2.43 15.71
N MET A 196 -17.84 1.16 15.35
CA MET A 196 -19.15 0.62 15.00
C MET A 196 -20.10 0.60 16.20
N GLU A 197 -19.61 0.21 17.37
CA GLU A 197 -20.39 0.25 18.62
C GLU A 197 -20.78 1.69 19.00
N GLU A 198 -19.93 2.68 18.73
CA GLU A 198 -20.27 4.08 18.93
C GLU A 198 -21.37 4.57 17.97
N LEU A 199 -21.31 4.17 16.69
CA LEU A 199 -22.31 4.51 15.69
C LEU A 199 -23.69 3.88 15.96
N MET A 200 -23.74 2.76 16.65
CA MET A 200 -24.97 1.99 16.90
C MET A 200 -25.63 2.28 18.25
N LYS A 201 -25.04 3.15 19.07
CA LYS A 201 -25.69 3.73 20.26
C LYS A 201 -26.81 4.68 19.87
#